data_AF-A0A1H8XVY8-F1
#
_entry.id   AF-A0A1H8XVY8-F1
#
_cell.length_a   1.000
_cell.length_b   1.000
_cell.length_c   1.000
_cell.angle_alpha   90.00
_cell.angle_beta   90.00
_cell.angle_gamma   90.00
#
_symmetry.space_group_name_H-M   'P 1'
#
loop_
_entity.id
_entity.type
_entity.pdbx_description
1 polymer ?
#
loop_
_entity_poly.entity_id
_entity_poly.type
_entity_poly.pdbx_seq_one_letter_code
_entity_poly.pdbx_strand_id
1 'polypeptide(L)' 'MSHIVRRRRIRRIPSIKTVFVHRYRRFRFGRWEDVRHHYRSLPQPQLVFDFGED' A
#
# COMPACT_ATOMS: atom_id res chain seq x y z
N MET A 1 31.05 -11.40 -32.88
CA MET A 1 29.67 -11.89 -32.59
C MET A 1 29.31 -11.46 -31.18
N SER A 2 28.49 -10.42 -31.03
CA SER A 2 28.12 -9.83 -29.75
C SER A 2 26.80 -10.43 -29.26
N HIS A 3 26.86 -11.30 -28.24
CA HIS A 3 25.66 -11.82 -27.58
C HIS A 3 25.10 -10.78 -26.61
N ILE A 4 24.05 -10.08 -27.03
CA ILE A 4 23.27 -9.20 -26.14
C ILE A 4 22.48 -10.08 -25.17
N VAL A 5 23.03 -10.27 -23.96
CA VAL A 5 22.34 -10.94 -22.86
C VAL A 5 21.20 -10.02 -22.40
N ARG A 6 19.99 -10.31 -22.84
CA ARG A 6 18.77 -9.64 -22.36
C ARG A 6 18.59 -9.97 -20.88
N ARG A 7 19.15 -9.14 -20.00
CA ARG A 7 18.86 -9.15 -18.56
C ARG A 7 17.35 -8.98 -18.40
N ARG A 8 16.64 -10.07 -18.09
CA ARG A 8 15.24 -9.99 -17.65
C ARG A 8 15.24 -9.10 -16.40
N ARG A 9 14.73 -7.87 -16.52
CA ARG A 9 14.36 -7.06 -15.36
C ARG A 9 13.33 -7.87 -14.60
N ILE A 10 13.77 -8.59 -13.57
CA ILE A 10 12.89 -9.11 -12.52
C ILE A 10 12.23 -7.85 -11.96
N ARG A 11 10.97 -7.63 -12.34
CA ARG A 11 10.15 -6.60 -11.71
C ARG A 11 10.22 -6.94 -10.23
N ARG A 12 10.84 -6.07 -9.41
CA ARG A 12 10.74 -6.16 -7.95
C ARG A 12 9.27 -5.98 -7.65
N ILE A 13 8.50 -7.07 -7.65
CA ILE A 13 7.15 -7.06 -7.11
C ILE A 13 7.37 -6.61 -5.67
N PRO A 14 6.89 -5.41 -5.28
CA PRO A 14 7.00 -5.02 -3.90
C PRO A 14 6.30 -6.12 -3.10
N SER A 15 7.05 -6.78 -2.21
CA SER A 15 6.45 -7.68 -1.23
C SER A 15 5.40 -6.84 -0.51
N ILE A 16 4.12 -7.13 -0.77
CA ILE A 16 3.01 -6.38 -0.23
C ILE A 16 3.03 -6.66 1.27
N LYS A 17 3.70 -5.78 2.02
CA LYS A 17 3.73 -5.84 3.47
C LYS A 17 2.29 -5.56 3.93
N THR A 18 1.71 -6.51 4.66
CA THR A 18 0.37 -6.40 5.23
C THR A 18 0.47 -6.01 6.71
N VAL A 19 -0.48 -5.21 7.18
CA VAL A 19 -0.63 -4.83 8.59
C VAL A 19 -1.77 -5.64 9.18
N PHE A 20 -1.52 -6.31 10.30
CA PHE A 20 -2.58 -6.95 11.08
C PHE A 20 -3.33 -5.90 11.90
N VAL A 21 -4.65 -5.89 11.79
CA VAL A 21 -5.53 -4.97 12.50
C VAL A 21 -6.35 -5.78 13.51
N HIS A 22 -6.29 -5.36 14.78
CA HIS A 22 -7.10 -5.95 15.85
C HIS A 22 -8.57 -5.55 15.71
N ARG A 23 -9.47 -6.28 16.37
CA ARG A 23 -10.88 -5.90 16.47
C ARG A 23 -11.02 -4.54 17.17
N TYR A 24 -11.85 -3.65 16.63
CA TYR A 24 -12.16 -2.35 17.22
C TYR A 24 -13.53 -1.84 16.78
N ARG A 25 -14.08 -0.84 17.48
CA ARG A 25 -15.30 -0.13 17.07
C ARG A 25 -14.94 1.13 16.30
N ARG A 26 -15.63 1.38 15.19
CA ARG A 26 -15.54 2.64 14.44
C ARG A 26 -16.91 3.27 14.26
N PHE A 27 -16.97 4.60 14.18
CA PHE A 27 -18.20 5.32 13.87
C PHE A 27 -18.20 5.76 12.41
N ARG A 28 -19.22 5.39 11.64
CA ARG A 28 -19.39 5.82 10.24
C ARG A 28 -20.87 5.83 9.89
N PHE A 29 -21.30 6.79 9.07
CA PHE A 29 -22.69 6.91 8.62
C PHE A 29 -23.73 6.93 9.76
N GLY A 30 -23.43 7.62 10.86
CA GLY A 30 -24.36 7.79 11.98
C GLY A 30 -24.51 6.57 12.89
N ARG A 31 -23.70 5.52 12.72
CA ARG A 31 -23.76 4.30 13.54
C ARG A 31 -22.38 3.79 13.94
N TRP A 32 -22.36 3.07 15.05
CA TRP A 32 -21.18 2.30 15.47
C TRP A 32 -21.12 0.97 14.74
N GLU A 33 -19.95 0.62 14.22
CA GLU A 33 -19.66 -0.64 13.54
C GLU A 33 -18.55 -1.39 14.29
N ASP A 34 -18.76 -2.68 14.53
CA ASP A 34 -17.72 -3.60 15.01
C ASP A 34 -16.87 -4.08 13.83
N VAL A 35 -15.60 -3.71 13.82
CA VAL A 35 -14.62 -4.16 12.82
C VAL A 35 -13.90 -5.39 13.35
N ARG A 36 -13.93 -6.48 12.59
CA ARG A 36 -13.24 -7.74 12.93
C ARG A 36 -11.73 -7.66 12.65
N HIS A 37 -10.99 -8.62 13.22
CA HIS A 37 -9.59 -8.82 12.90
C HIS A 37 -9.40 -9.05 11.39
N HIS A 38 -8.45 -8.35 10.78
CA HIS A 38 -8.14 -8.50 9.36
C HIS A 38 -6.73 -8.02 9.05
N TYR A 39 -6.22 -8.44 7.90
CA TYR A 39 -5.01 -7.85 7.32
C TYR A 39 -5.41 -6.77 6.32
N ARG A 40 -4.67 -5.66 6.30
CA ARG A 40 -4.81 -4.63 5.27
C ARG A 40 -3.46 -4.28 4.65
N SER A 41 -3.49 -3.71 3.45
CA SER A 41 -2.29 -3.15 2.82
C SER A 41 -1.68 -2.06 3.68
N LEU A 42 -0.35 -1.87 3.58
CA LEU A 42 0.27 -0.66 4.13
C LEU A 42 -0.44 0.60 3.62
N PRO A 43 -0.53 1.64 4.45
CA PRO A 43 -0.96 2.94 3.94
C PRO A 43 -0.08 3.30 2.74
N GLN A 44 -0.72 3.70 1.65
CA GLN A 44 0.03 4.17 0.49
C GLN A 44 0.87 5.38 0.93
N PRO A 45 2.12 5.50 0.47
CA PRO A 45 2.90 6.71 0.72
C PRO A 45 2.06 7.90 0.26
N GLN A 46 1.94 8.90 1.14
CA GLN A 46 1.17 10.09 0.81
C GLN A 46 1.78 10.72 -0.44
N LEU A 47 0.93 11.09 -1.40
CA LEU A 47 1.37 11.85 -2.55
C LEU A 47 1.95 13.17 -2.02
N VAL A 48 3.25 13.34 -2.18
CA VAL A 48 3.91 14.61 -1.90
C VAL A 48 3.46 15.55 -3.02
N PHE A 49 2.62 16.52 -2.67
CA PHE A 49 2.29 17.59 -3.59
C PHE A 49 3.39 18.63 -3.48
N ASP A 50 4.21 18.76 -4.51
CA ASP A 50 5.07 19.93 -4.67
C ASP A 50 4.19 21.08 -5.14
N PHE A 51 3.92 22.01 -4.23
CA PHE A 51 3.39 23.31 -4.60
C PHE A 51 4.57 24.10 -5.17
N GLY A 52 4.71 24.09 -6.50
CA GLY A 52 5.65 24.98 -7.18
C GLY A 52 5.28 26.42 -6.83
N GLU A 53 6.24 27.19 -6.31
CA GLU A 53 6.14 28.65 -6.27
C GLU A 53 6.31 29.16 -7.72
N ASP A 54 5.29 29.85 -8.23
CA ASP A 54 5.37 30.69 -9.44
C ASP A 54 5.98 32.06 -9.10
#